data_AF-A0A1F5ZYG5-F1
#
_entry.id   AF-A0A1F5ZYG5-F1
#
_cell.length_a   1.000
_cell.length_b   1.000
_cell.length_c   1.000
_cell.angle_alpha   90.00
_cell.angle_beta   90.00
_cell.angle_gamma   90.00
#
_symmetry.space_group_name_H-M   'P 1'
#
loop_
_entity.id
_entity.type
_entity.pdbx_description
1 polymer ?
#
loop_
_entity_poly.entity_id
_entity_poly.type
_entity_poly.pdbx_seq_one_letter_code
_entity_poly.pdbx_strand_id
1 'polypeptide(L)'
;MNTKILIVGVLLVGAVLMGAYSLGLFKSKTTLPQVVDTIQSDSKFTDEAAIRSFMAQPNLELVYINTDLPMPYFRVGKVTKMGNGENMEAVEGWTRKVNVYEQKELINENCAVYEYHTDSRNHTLTTVRIRNLRDSEIKELEKNGNSCTQGSNQMPKMAKAEAEIIAFGYLERALPNFNQIKDQFTYTQKLGGESHEWVWEDKIYQLPEGLEGRPYSYPTIRISVYGDKSISHENTLPLFQN
;
A
#
# COMPACT_ATOMS: atom_id res chain seq x y z
N MET A 1 -55.23 15.81 21.39
CA MET A 1 -54.12 15.29 22.20
C MET A 1 -54.22 13.77 22.20
N ASN A 2 -53.24 13.09 21.57
CA ASN A 2 -52.86 11.66 21.70
C ASN A 2 -53.92 10.57 21.35
N THR A 3 -53.64 9.40 20.77
CA THR A 3 -52.56 8.75 19.99
C THR A 3 -53.19 7.42 19.48
N LYS A 4 -52.88 7.04 18.22
CA LYS A 4 -52.87 5.72 17.53
C LYS A 4 -53.59 4.49 18.14
N ILE A 5 -54.13 3.63 17.25
CA ILE A 5 -53.73 2.21 17.10
C ILE A 5 -54.09 1.73 15.68
N LEU A 6 -53.13 1.00 15.09
CA LEU A 6 -53.11 0.31 13.81
C LEU A 6 -53.67 -1.11 13.99
N ILE A 7 -54.19 -1.76 12.95
CA ILE A 7 -53.89 -3.15 12.55
C ILE A 7 -54.55 -3.44 11.20
N VAL A 8 -53.72 -3.85 10.24
CA VAL A 8 -54.07 -4.38 8.93
C VAL A 8 -54.08 -5.90 9.02
N GLY A 9 -55.11 -6.54 8.47
CA GLY A 9 -55.17 -7.99 8.33
C GLY A 9 -56.21 -8.42 7.31
N VAL A 10 -55.76 -8.81 6.11
CA VAL A 10 -56.52 -9.58 5.10
C VAL A 10 -55.47 -10.46 4.37
N LEU A 11 -55.32 -11.76 4.66
CA LEU A 11 -56.08 -12.95 4.22
C LEU A 11 -56.09 -13.21 2.70
N LEU A 12 -55.69 -14.45 2.34
CA LEU A 12 -56.09 -15.33 1.20
C LEU A 12 -54.88 -15.87 0.38
N VAL A 13 -54.54 -17.17 0.46
CA VAL A 13 -55.10 -18.32 -0.31
C VAL A 13 -54.82 -18.13 -1.81
N GLY A 14 -54.24 -19.03 -2.61
CA GLY A 14 -53.91 -20.45 -2.51
C GLY A 14 -53.90 -21.02 -3.95
N ALA A 15 -52.78 -21.64 -4.35
CA ALA A 15 -52.63 -22.80 -5.25
C ALA A 15 -53.11 -22.86 -6.73
N VAL A 16 -52.22 -23.48 -7.53
CA VAL A 16 -52.41 -24.42 -8.69
C VAL A 16 -52.28 -23.91 -10.15
N LEU A 17 -51.08 -24.16 -10.70
CA LEU A 17 -50.67 -24.87 -11.95
C LEU A 17 -51.60 -24.95 -13.19
N MET A 18 -51.05 -24.60 -14.36
CA MET A 18 -50.74 -25.49 -15.53
C MET A 18 -50.36 -24.64 -16.76
N GLY A 19 -49.11 -24.71 -17.27
CA GLY A 19 -48.73 -25.47 -18.49
C GLY A 19 -48.24 -24.47 -19.56
N ALA A 20 -47.36 -24.72 -20.55
CA ALA A 20 -46.41 -25.77 -20.90
C ALA A 20 -45.56 -25.21 -22.09
N TYR A 21 -44.32 -25.69 -22.28
CA TYR A 21 -43.43 -25.50 -23.46
C TYR A 21 -42.92 -24.06 -23.75
N SER A 22 -41.63 -23.81 -23.98
CA SER A 22 -40.73 -24.49 -24.91
C SER A 22 -39.24 -24.43 -24.55
N LEU A 23 -38.55 -25.47 -25.00
CA LEU A 23 -37.11 -25.72 -25.06
C LEU A 23 -36.22 -24.50 -25.41
N GLY A 24 -35.13 -24.35 -24.65
CA GLY A 24 -33.97 -23.54 -24.99
C GLY A 24 -32.72 -24.14 -24.35
N LEU A 25 -31.94 -24.86 -25.15
CA LEU A 25 -30.66 -25.49 -24.83
C LEU A 25 -29.71 -24.57 -24.03
N PHE A 26 -29.32 -24.97 -22.82
CA PHE A 26 -27.97 -24.68 -22.32
C PHE A 26 -27.41 -25.92 -21.60
N LYS A 27 -26.38 -26.50 -22.23
CA LYS A 27 -25.49 -27.50 -21.64
C LYS A 27 -25.03 -27.02 -20.27
N SER A 28 -25.24 -27.82 -19.24
CA SER A 28 -24.45 -27.72 -18.01
C SER A 28 -22.99 -27.99 -18.36
N LYS A 29 -22.17 -26.93 -18.44
CA LYS A 29 -20.73 -27.11 -18.23
C LYS A 29 -20.56 -27.29 -16.73
N THR A 30 -20.34 -28.54 -16.33
CA THR A 30 -19.63 -28.85 -15.10
C THR A 30 -18.25 -28.23 -15.22
N THR A 31 -18.10 -27.00 -14.72
CA THR A 31 -16.79 -26.37 -14.58
C THR A 31 -16.22 -26.88 -13.27
N LEU A 32 -15.08 -27.57 -13.36
CA LEU A 32 -14.26 -27.92 -12.20
C LEU A 32 -13.97 -26.64 -11.40
N PRO A 33 -13.94 -26.71 -10.06
CA PRO A 33 -13.80 -25.53 -9.23
C PRO A 33 -12.44 -24.88 -9.48
N GLN A 34 -12.43 -23.69 -10.09
CA GLN A 34 -11.30 -22.76 -10.00
C GLN A 34 -11.31 -22.13 -8.60
N VAL A 35 -10.86 -22.88 -7.60
CA VAL A 35 -10.46 -22.33 -6.29
C VAL A 35 -8.99 -21.92 -6.42
N VAL A 36 -8.69 -20.98 -7.34
CA VAL A 36 -7.36 -20.34 -7.41
C VAL A 36 -7.49 -18.88 -7.87
N ASP A 37 -8.44 -18.53 -8.75
CA ASP A 37 -8.54 -17.15 -9.29
C ASP A 37 -9.31 -16.16 -8.40
N THR A 38 -10.23 -16.64 -7.54
CA THR A 38 -11.07 -15.74 -6.72
C THR A 38 -10.26 -15.07 -5.60
N ILE A 39 -9.33 -15.80 -4.97
CA ILE A 39 -8.53 -15.29 -3.85
C ILE A 39 -7.53 -14.22 -4.32
N GLN A 40 -6.97 -14.36 -5.53
CA GLN A 40 -6.00 -13.40 -6.07
C GLN A 40 -6.70 -12.12 -6.58
N SER A 41 -7.91 -12.25 -7.13
CA SER A 41 -8.80 -11.12 -7.48
C SER A 41 -9.15 -10.27 -6.25
N ASP A 42 -9.56 -10.91 -5.15
CA ASP A 42 -9.99 -10.23 -3.93
C ASP A 42 -8.84 -9.55 -3.19
N SER A 43 -7.66 -10.21 -3.18
CA SER A 43 -6.42 -9.65 -2.63
C SER A 43 -5.98 -8.38 -3.35
N LYS A 44 -5.97 -8.41 -4.70
CA LYS A 44 -5.65 -7.25 -5.52
C LYS A 44 -6.62 -6.09 -5.28
N PHE A 45 -7.91 -6.36 -5.25
CA PHE A 45 -8.92 -5.34 -4.98
C PHE A 45 -8.69 -4.65 -3.63
N THR A 46 -8.37 -5.43 -2.60
CA THR A 46 -8.13 -4.93 -1.24
C THR A 46 -6.85 -4.09 -1.15
N ASP A 47 -5.77 -4.54 -1.80
CA ASP A 47 -4.51 -3.80 -1.89
C ASP A 47 -4.71 -2.44 -2.58
N GLU A 48 -5.37 -2.43 -3.73
CA GLU A 48 -5.64 -1.20 -4.47
C GLU A 48 -6.54 -0.25 -3.67
N ALA A 49 -7.51 -0.77 -2.93
CA ALA A 49 -8.34 0.04 -2.04
C ALA A 49 -7.52 0.69 -0.92
N ALA A 50 -6.58 -0.04 -0.32
CA ALA A 50 -5.67 0.50 0.69
C ALA A 50 -4.79 1.62 0.10
N ILE A 51 -4.24 1.43 -1.10
CA ILE A 51 -3.43 2.43 -1.81
C ILE A 51 -4.27 3.68 -2.13
N ARG A 52 -5.46 3.52 -2.70
CA ARG A 52 -6.37 4.63 -3.04
C ARG A 52 -6.79 5.44 -1.81
N SER A 53 -7.06 4.75 -0.70
CA SER A 53 -7.36 5.37 0.58
C SER A 53 -6.17 6.20 1.09
N PHE A 54 -4.96 5.62 1.10
CA PHE A 54 -3.75 6.32 1.51
C PHE A 54 -3.47 7.56 0.66
N MET A 55 -3.61 7.45 -0.66
CA MET A 55 -3.39 8.57 -1.59
C MET A 55 -4.54 9.59 -1.60
N ALA A 56 -5.68 9.29 -0.95
CA ALA A 56 -6.92 10.05 -1.05
C ALA A 56 -7.38 10.26 -2.51
N GLN A 57 -7.14 9.26 -3.36
CA GLN A 57 -7.45 9.29 -4.79
C GLN A 57 -8.24 8.02 -5.16
N PRO A 58 -9.58 8.07 -5.13
CA PRO A 58 -10.41 6.88 -5.33
C PRO A 58 -10.32 6.30 -6.75
N ASN A 59 -9.94 7.11 -7.73
CA ASN A 59 -9.82 6.71 -9.14
C ASN A 59 -8.37 6.45 -9.56
N LEU A 60 -7.43 6.34 -8.61
CA LEU A 60 -6.02 6.09 -8.92
C LEU A 60 -5.89 4.79 -9.71
N GLU A 61 -5.33 4.90 -10.91
CA GLU A 61 -5.06 3.76 -11.77
C GLU A 61 -3.74 3.09 -11.38
N LEU A 62 -3.85 1.80 -11.07
CA LEU A 62 -2.75 0.98 -10.58
C LEU A 62 -2.50 -0.20 -11.51
N VAL A 63 -1.25 -0.58 -11.64
CA VAL A 63 -0.81 -1.78 -12.34
C VAL A 63 -0.06 -2.64 -11.34
N TYR A 64 -0.46 -3.90 -11.22
CA TYR A 64 0.29 -4.90 -10.46
C TYR A 64 1.57 -5.24 -11.22
N ILE A 65 2.73 -5.16 -10.56
CA ILE A 65 4.03 -5.36 -11.19
C ILE A 65 4.69 -6.66 -10.75
N ASN A 66 4.69 -6.95 -9.45
CA ASN A 66 5.35 -8.14 -8.92
C ASN A 66 4.91 -8.48 -7.49
N THR A 67 5.38 -9.61 -7.00
CA THR A 67 5.46 -9.93 -5.57
C THR A 67 6.91 -10.04 -5.14
N ASP A 68 7.16 -9.79 -3.85
CA ASP A 68 8.39 -10.23 -3.17
C ASP A 68 9.69 -9.73 -3.85
N LEU A 69 9.88 -8.40 -3.83
CA LEU A 69 11.06 -7.78 -4.43
C LEU A 69 12.33 -8.22 -3.68
N PRO A 70 13.40 -8.61 -4.42
CA PRO A 70 14.67 -8.94 -3.80
C PRO A 70 15.26 -7.72 -3.07
N MET A 71 16.11 -8.00 -2.06
CA MET A 71 16.87 -7.07 -1.22
C MET A 71 17.16 -5.70 -1.88
N PRO A 72 16.96 -4.57 -1.15
CA PRO A 72 17.42 -4.41 0.23
C PRO A 72 16.33 -3.89 1.19
N TYR A 73 15.21 -4.60 1.29
CA TYR A 73 14.12 -4.18 2.18
C TYR A 73 14.27 -4.70 3.60
N PHE A 74 13.47 -4.12 4.50
CA PHE A 74 13.38 -4.51 5.89
C PHE A 74 13.21 -6.03 6.05
N ARG A 75 14.09 -6.66 6.85
CA ARG A 75 14.08 -8.10 7.14
C ARG A 75 14.41 -8.37 8.59
N VAL A 76 13.82 -9.43 9.13
CA VAL A 76 14.17 -10.01 10.43
C VAL A 76 14.57 -11.46 10.24
N GLY A 77 15.60 -11.90 10.95
CA GLY A 77 16.20 -13.21 10.72
C GLY A 77 17.34 -13.53 11.68
N LYS A 78 17.84 -14.77 11.61
CA LYS A 78 18.99 -15.21 12.40
C LYS A 78 20.27 -14.78 11.72
N VAL A 79 21.12 -14.03 12.42
CA VAL A 79 22.38 -13.52 11.86
C VAL A 79 23.54 -14.41 12.28
N THR A 80 24.29 -14.89 11.28
CA THR A 80 25.54 -15.60 11.46
C THR A 80 26.66 -14.77 10.86
N LYS A 81 27.61 -14.34 11.70
CA LYS A 81 28.80 -13.62 11.23
C LYS A 81 29.73 -14.58 10.47
N MET A 82 30.15 -14.16 9.29
CA MET A 82 31.11 -14.86 8.44
C MET A 82 32.31 -13.94 8.22
N GLY A 83 33.49 -14.48 7.89
CA GLY A 83 34.76 -13.72 7.88
C GLY A 83 34.67 -12.25 7.43
N ASN A 84 34.14 -11.99 6.23
CA ASN A 84 33.98 -10.62 5.68
C ASN A 84 32.51 -10.20 5.48
N GLY A 85 31.55 -10.82 6.17
CA GLY A 85 30.14 -10.53 5.95
C GLY A 85 29.20 -11.13 6.98
N GLU A 86 27.91 -11.08 6.67
CA GLU A 86 26.89 -11.75 7.48
C GLU A 86 25.96 -12.55 6.57
N ASN A 87 25.67 -13.77 7.01
CA ASN A 87 24.48 -14.47 6.52
C ASN A 87 23.33 -14.10 7.45
N MET A 88 22.14 -13.88 6.87
CA MET A 88 20.93 -13.70 7.65
C MET A 88 19.87 -14.62 7.11
N GLU A 89 19.57 -15.64 7.89
CA GLU A 89 18.61 -16.68 7.55
C GLU A 89 17.19 -16.14 7.72
N ALA A 90 16.35 -16.36 6.70
CA ALA A 90 14.94 -16.05 6.79
C ALA A 90 14.29 -16.91 7.88
N VAL A 91 13.45 -16.29 8.70
CA VAL A 91 12.68 -16.97 9.73
C VAL A 91 11.20 -16.86 9.37
N GLU A 92 10.49 -17.98 9.47
CA GLU A 92 9.06 -18.01 9.18
C GLU A 92 8.30 -16.98 10.04
N GLY A 93 7.26 -16.38 9.47
CA GLY A 93 6.56 -15.20 10.02
C GLY A 93 7.32 -13.90 9.76
N TRP A 94 8.65 -13.89 9.94
CA TRP A 94 9.48 -12.69 9.83
C TRP A 94 9.92 -12.33 8.40
N THR A 95 9.61 -13.18 7.44
CA THR A 95 9.80 -12.88 6.01
C THR A 95 8.77 -11.86 5.55
N ARG A 96 9.24 -10.68 5.13
CA ARG A 96 8.40 -9.68 4.48
C ARG A 96 7.83 -10.25 3.18
N LYS A 97 6.51 -10.23 3.05
CA LYS A 97 5.80 -10.63 1.82
C LYS A 97 4.98 -9.45 1.34
N VAL A 98 5.25 -8.99 0.12
CA VAL A 98 4.56 -7.82 -0.44
C VAL A 98 4.05 -8.05 -1.84
N ASN A 99 2.92 -7.43 -2.15
CA ASN A 99 2.44 -7.18 -3.50
C ASN A 99 2.89 -5.77 -3.91
N VAL A 100 3.32 -5.63 -5.17
CA VAL A 100 3.89 -4.39 -5.70
C VAL A 100 3.00 -3.84 -6.80
N TYR A 101 2.69 -2.57 -6.67
CA TYR A 101 1.87 -1.83 -7.63
C TYR A 101 2.58 -0.56 -8.07
N GLU A 102 2.36 -0.14 -9.30
CA GLU A 102 2.76 1.17 -9.79
C GLU A 102 1.53 1.95 -10.19
N GLN A 103 1.52 3.26 -9.95
CA GLN A 103 0.55 4.12 -10.60
C GLN A 103 0.91 4.31 -12.07
N LYS A 104 -0.11 4.47 -12.91
CA LYS A 104 0.11 4.78 -14.33
C LYS A 104 0.53 6.24 -14.58
N GLU A 105 0.06 7.15 -13.74
CA GLU A 105 0.25 8.59 -13.93
C GLU A 105 1.63 9.04 -13.46
N LEU A 106 2.21 10.00 -14.16
CA LEU A 106 3.47 10.63 -13.80
C LEU A 106 3.32 11.50 -12.54
N ILE A 107 4.34 11.53 -11.70
CA ILE A 107 4.40 12.45 -10.55
C ILE A 107 4.81 13.83 -11.05
N ASN A 108 3.92 14.82 -10.97
CA ASN A 108 4.23 16.21 -11.31
C ASN A 108 4.89 16.38 -12.70
N GLU A 109 4.42 15.63 -13.70
CA GLU A 109 4.99 15.61 -15.07
C GLU A 109 6.46 15.13 -15.15
N ASN A 110 7.06 14.70 -14.04
CA ASN A 110 8.39 14.13 -14.03
C ASN A 110 8.39 12.73 -14.65
N CYS A 111 9.53 12.29 -15.18
CA CYS A 111 9.74 10.91 -15.63
C CYS A 111 9.85 9.94 -14.43
N ALA A 112 8.87 9.96 -13.53
CA ALA A 112 8.79 9.14 -12.34
C ALA A 112 7.33 8.83 -11.99
N VAL A 113 7.12 7.66 -11.40
CA VAL A 113 5.82 7.17 -10.91
C VAL A 113 5.95 6.75 -9.45
N TYR A 114 4.83 6.68 -8.74
CA TYR A 114 4.82 6.02 -7.44
C TYR A 114 4.76 4.51 -7.61
N GLU A 115 5.58 3.82 -6.81
CA GLU A 115 5.48 2.40 -6.57
C GLU A 115 5.07 2.16 -5.11
N TYR A 116 4.12 1.24 -4.93
CA TYR A 116 3.45 0.93 -3.69
C TYR A 116 3.73 -0.52 -3.30
N HIS A 117 3.98 -0.77 -2.01
CA HIS A 117 4.10 -2.12 -1.47
C HIS A 117 3.01 -2.37 -0.42
N THR A 118 2.17 -3.38 -0.62
CA THR A 118 1.20 -3.83 0.39
C THR A 118 1.63 -5.15 0.99
N ASP A 119 1.54 -5.31 2.31
CA ASP A 119 1.80 -6.59 2.96
C ASP A 119 0.73 -7.60 2.53
N SER A 120 1.13 -8.70 1.89
CA SER A 120 0.17 -9.62 1.29
C SER A 120 -0.64 -10.43 2.30
N ARG A 121 -0.28 -10.36 3.59
CA ARG A 121 -0.97 -11.08 4.68
C ARG A 121 -2.14 -10.29 5.25
N ASN A 122 -2.06 -8.95 5.22
CA ASN A 122 -3.05 -8.08 5.86
C ASN A 122 -3.43 -6.84 5.02
N HIS A 123 -2.91 -6.72 3.80
CA HIS A 123 -3.16 -5.64 2.84
C HIS A 123 -2.77 -4.23 3.33
N THR A 124 -1.95 -4.13 4.39
CA THR A 124 -1.46 -2.83 4.87
C THR A 124 -0.44 -2.26 3.90
N LEU A 125 -0.59 -0.99 3.53
CA LEU A 125 0.43 -0.28 2.77
C LEU A 125 1.70 -0.10 3.63
N THR A 126 2.80 -0.71 3.18
CA THR A 126 4.10 -0.70 3.88
C THR A 126 5.11 0.23 3.23
N THR A 127 4.93 0.58 1.95
CA THR A 127 5.88 1.45 1.26
C THR A 127 5.19 2.28 0.18
N VAL A 128 5.61 3.53 0.06
CA VAL A 128 5.45 4.34 -1.15
C VAL A 128 6.82 4.88 -1.54
N ARG A 129 7.23 4.67 -2.77
CA ARG A 129 8.51 5.18 -3.29
C ARG A 129 8.33 5.84 -4.64
N ILE A 130 9.23 6.76 -4.94
CA ILE A 130 9.36 7.38 -6.26
C ILE A 130 10.26 6.48 -7.11
N ARG A 131 9.73 5.94 -8.20
CA ARG A 131 10.47 5.16 -9.19
C ARG A 131 10.66 5.99 -10.44
N ASN A 132 11.92 6.28 -10.79
CA ASN A 132 12.23 6.89 -12.08
C ASN A 132 11.96 5.90 -13.21
N LEU A 133 11.42 6.41 -14.32
CA LEU A 133 11.22 5.64 -15.53
C LEU A 133 12.56 5.29 -16.17
N ARG A 134 12.67 4.07 -16.71
CA ARG A 134 13.82 3.66 -17.53
C ARG A 134 13.75 4.32 -18.90
N ASP A 135 14.90 4.47 -19.56
CA ASP A 135 14.98 5.05 -20.91
C ASP A 135 14.03 4.40 -21.92
N SER A 136 13.80 3.09 -21.83
CA SER A 136 12.85 2.39 -22.71
C SER A 136 11.39 2.83 -22.47
N GLU A 137 11.01 3.05 -21.21
CA GLU A 137 9.67 3.51 -20.83
C GLU A 137 9.46 4.97 -21.26
N ILE A 138 10.49 5.81 -21.14
CA ILE A 138 10.48 7.20 -21.60
C ILE A 138 10.29 7.26 -23.11
N LYS A 139 11.07 6.47 -23.88
CA LYS A 139 10.93 6.39 -25.34
C LYS A 139 9.54 5.93 -25.77
N GLU A 140 8.91 5.03 -25.01
CA GLU A 140 7.55 4.56 -25.28
C GLU A 140 6.50 5.66 -25.01
N LEU A 141 6.65 6.40 -23.91
CA LEU A 141 5.83 7.59 -23.63
C LEU A 141 5.91 8.62 -24.77
N GLU A 142 7.13 8.95 -25.21
CA GLU A 142 7.38 9.89 -26.31
C GLU A 142 6.73 9.42 -27.62
N LYS A 143 6.83 8.13 -27.93
CA LYS A 143 6.20 7.54 -29.12
C LYS A 143 4.67 7.65 -29.07
N ASN A 144 4.09 7.59 -27.88
CA ASN A 144 2.65 7.74 -27.65
C ASN A 144 2.20 9.21 -27.56
N GLY A 145 3.09 10.17 -27.86
CA GLY A 145 2.78 11.60 -27.90
C GLY A 145 2.82 12.29 -26.54
N ASN A 146 3.33 11.63 -25.50
CA ASN A 146 3.48 12.21 -24.17
C ASN A 146 4.95 12.54 -23.89
N SER A 147 5.22 13.64 -23.19
CA SER A 147 6.55 13.97 -22.71
C SER A 147 6.59 13.98 -21.19
N CYS A 148 7.76 13.72 -20.62
CA CYS A 148 8.00 13.88 -19.19
C CYS A 148 9.29 14.65 -18.97
N THR A 149 9.40 15.31 -17.82
CA THR A 149 10.61 16.05 -17.44
C THR A 149 11.54 15.10 -16.68
N GLN A 150 12.73 14.85 -17.21
CA GLN A 150 13.79 14.23 -16.42
C GLN A 150 14.30 15.27 -15.42
N GLY A 151 14.37 14.89 -14.13
CA GLY A 151 14.41 15.80 -12.99
C GLY A 151 15.21 17.09 -13.17
N SER A 152 14.65 18.21 -12.69
CA SER A 152 15.40 19.44 -12.49
C SER A 152 16.56 19.18 -11.52
N ASN A 153 17.76 19.69 -11.83
CA ASN A 153 18.90 19.68 -10.91
C ASN A 153 18.64 20.48 -9.62
N GLN A 154 17.50 21.18 -9.52
CA GLN A 154 17.05 21.91 -8.35
C GLN A 154 15.64 21.47 -7.97
N MET A 155 15.54 20.75 -6.85
CA MET A 155 14.28 20.51 -6.15
C MET A 155 13.85 21.84 -5.51
N PRO A 156 12.57 22.25 -5.61
CA PRO A 156 12.11 23.44 -4.89
C PRO A 156 12.26 23.26 -3.38
N LYS A 157 12.28 24.37 -2.65
CA LYS A 157 12.26 24.34 -1.19
C LYS A 157 10.84 24.48 -0.67
N MET A 158 10.57 23.89 0.48
CA MET A 158 9.28 23.98 1.16
C MET A 158 9.48 24.42 2.61
N ALA A 159 8.48 25.08 3.17
CA ALA A 159 8.46 25.37 4.60
C ALA A 159 8.13 24.09 5.39
N LYS A 160 8.78 23.89 6.55
CA LYS A 160 8.48 22.76 7.45
C LYS A 160 6.97 22.61 7.72
N ALA A 161 6.27 23.71 7.99
CA ALA A 161 4.85 23.68 8.33
C ALA A 161 3.98 23.16 7.16
N GLU A 162 4.31 23.51 5.92
CA GLU A 162 3.61 22.99 4.75
C GLU A 162 3.90 21.49 4.56
N ALA A 163 5.17 21.10 4.69
CA ALA A 163 5.57 19.69 4.62
C ALA A 163 4.93 18.84 5.74
N GLU A 164 4.76 19.40 6.94
CA GLU A 164 4.14 18.73 8.08
C GLU A 164 2.66 18.44 7.83
N ILE A 165 1.92 19.40 7.26
CA ILE A 165 0.51 19.20 6.88
C ILE A 165 0.39 18.03 5.89
N ILE A 166 1.27 17.99 4.89
CA ILE A 166 1.29 16.90 3.90
C ILE A 166 1.63 15.57 4.57
N ALA A 167 2.74 15.50 5.29
CA ALA A 167 3.21 14.28 5.96
C ALA A 167 2.15 13.73 6.91
N PHE A 168 1.60 14.57 7.78
CA PHE A 168 0.65 14.15 8.80
C PHE A 168 -0.71 13.80 8.21
N GLY A 169 -1.11 14.43 7.10
CA GLY A 169 -2.29 14.01 6.34
C GLY A 169 -2.16 12.58 5.82
N TYR A 170 -1.00 12.20 5.29
CA TYR A 170 -0.75 10.81 4.87
C TYR A 170 -0.70 9.84 6.05
N LEU A 171 0.01 10.21 7.13
CA LEU A 171 0.13 9.35 8.31
C LEU A 171 -1.20 9.12 9.04
N GLU A 172 -2.08 10.12 9.09
CA GLU A 172 -3.43 9.99 9.65
C GLU A 172 -4.27 8.95 8.90
N ARG A 173 -4.11 8.86 7.57
CA ARG A 173 -4.79 7.84 6.75
C ARG A 173 -4.14 6.46 6.87
N ALA A 174 -2.83 6.41 7.11
CA ALA A 174 -2.07 5.15 7.17
C ALA A 174 -2.14 4.47 8.54
N LEU A 175 -2.28 5.23 9.62
CA LEU A 175 -2.05 4.75 10.99
C LEU A 175 -3.28 4.99 11.86
N PRO A 176 -4.02 3.93 12.25
CA PRO A 176 -5.21 4.06 13.09
C PRO A 176 -4.97 4.78 14.43
N ASN A 177 -3.75 4.67 14.98
CA ASN A 177 -3.33 5.27 16.24
C ASN A 177 -2.47 6.53 16.04
N PHE A 178 -2.44 7.14 14.85
CA PHE A 178 -1.58 8.29 14.55
C PHE A 178 -1.63 9.37 15.64
N ASN A 179 -2.83 9.76 16.07
CA ASN A 179 -3.01 10.81 17.08
C ASN A 179 -2.36 10.50 18.44
N GLN A 180 -2.12 9.23 18.76
CA GLN A 180 -1.47 8.83 20.01
C GLN A 180 0.06 8.86 19.91
N ILE A 181 0.61 8.70 18.71
CA ILE A 181 2.05 8.62 18.45
C ILE A 181 2.60 9.85 17.70
N LYS A 182 1.73 10.78 17.30
CA LYS A 182 2.07 11.98 16.51
C LYS A 182 3.24 12.76 17.11
N ASP A 183 3.21 13.02 18.41
CA ASP A 183 4.22 13.81 19.11
C ASP A 183 5.54 13.05 19.33
N GLN A 184 5.59 11.76 18.97
CA GLN A 184 6.78 10.91 19.08
C GLN A 184 7.60 10.90 17.79
N PHE A 185 7.10 11.49 16.69
CA PHE A 185 7.85 11.57 15.44
C PHE A 185 9.01 12.56 15.56
N THR A 186 10.22 12.10 15.24
CA THR A 186 11.41 12.95 15.14
C THR A 186 11.48 13.58 13.75
N TYR A 187 11.53 14.91 13.70
CA TYR A 187 11.68 15.67 12.46
C TYR A 187 13.15 15.85 12.08
N THR A 188 13.46 15.69 10.79
CA THR A 188 14.76 16.03 10.20
C THR A 188 14.56 16.81 8.90
N GLN A 189 15.24 17.95 8.77
CA GLN A 189 15.37 18.65 7.50
C GLN A 189 16.59 18.14 6.74
N LYS A 190 16.41 17.83 5.46
CA LYS A 190 17.49 17.41 4.56
C LYS A 190 17.63 18.41 3.41
N LEU A 191 18.79 18.38 2.74
CA LEU A 191 19.05 19.12 1.50
C LEU A 191 18.69 20.63 1.57
N GLY A 192 18.98 21.27 2.72
CA GLY A 192 18.75 22.72 2.86
C GLY A 192 17.28 23.18 2.73
N GLY A 193 16.31 22.27 2.96
CA GLY A 193 14.87 22.57 2.90
C GLY A 193 14.13 22.00 1.69
N GLU A 194 14.79 21.16 0.89
CA GLU A 194 14.19 20.47 -0.26
C GLU A 194 13.53 19.14 0.12
N SER A 195 13.83 18.63 1.32
CA SER A 195 13.28 17.38 1.83
C SER A 195 13.08 17.47 3.35
N HIS A 196 11.91 17.03 3.79
CA HIS A 196 11.48 17.04 5.18
C HIS A 196 11.08 15.62 5.57
N GLU A 197 11.64 15.10 6.65
CA GLU A 197 11.43 13.71 7.08
C GLU A 197 10.90 13.67 8.52
N TRP A 198 9.94 12.79 8.76
CA TRP A 198 9.46 12.42 10.07
C TRP A 198 9.67 10.92 10.26
N VAL A 199 10.29 10.55 11.38
CA VAL A 199 10.56 9.15 11.74
C VAL A 199 10.01 8.87 13.13
N TRP A 200 9.21 7.80 13.23
CA TRP A 200 8.80 7.21 14.50
C TRP A 200 9.47 5.84 14.66
N GLU A 201 9.95 5.54 15.87
CA GLU A 201 10.72 4.33 16.17
C GLU A 201 10.29 3.77 17.53
N ASP A 202 9.89 2.51 17.57
CA ASP A 202 9.57 1.81 18.83
C ASP A 202 10.81 1.16 19.45
N LYS A 203 11.72 1.98 19.98
CA LYS A 203 12.99 1.51 20.53
C LYS A 203 12.87 0.66 21.79
N ILE A 204 11.68 0.60 22.40
CA ILE A 204 11.45 -0.29 23.55
C ILE A 204 11.14 -1.73 23.11
N TYR A 205 10.76 -1.92 21.84
CA TYR A 205 10.52 -3.24 21.29
C TYR A 205 11.81 -4.06 21.26
N GLN A 206 11.72 -5.31 21.72
CA GLN A 206 12.80 -6.28 21.64
C GLN A 206 12.39 -7.41 20.72
N LEU A 207 13.21 -7.69 19.72
CA LEU A 207 13.06 -8.89 18.89
C LEU A 207 13.18 -10.15 19.76
N PRO A 208 12.51 -11.25 19.36
CA PRO A 208 12.73 -12.55 19.99
C PRO A 208 14.21 -12.93 20.03
N GLU A 209 14.60 -13.68 21.06
CA GLU A 209 15.99 -14.09 21.26
C GLU A 209 16.58 -14.76 20.00
N GLY A 210 17.78 -14.32 19.62
CA GLY A 210 18.50 -14.84 18.45
C GLY A 210 18.05 -14.25 17.11
N LEU A 211 17.08 -13.33 17.08
CA LEU A 211 16.70 -12.60 15.88
C LEU A 211 17.31 -11.19 15.87
N GLU A 212 17.73 -10.76 14.69
CA GLU A 212 18.12 -9.38 14.42
C GLU A 212 17.28 -8.82 13.27
N GLY A 213 17.23 -7.49 13.16
CA GLY A 213 16.58 -6.80 12.05
C GLY A 213 17.54 -5.94 11.23
N ARG A 214 17.22 -5.73 9.96
CA ARG A 214 17.89 -4.79 9.05
C ARG A 214 16.84 -4.02 8.24
N PRO A 215 17.02 -2.73 7.94
CA PRO A 215 18.01 -1.85 8.57
C PRO A 215 17.66 -1.51 10.03
N TYR A 216 16.40 -1.71 10.44
CA TYR A 216 15.92 -1.46 11.80
C TYR A 216 15.86 -2.75 12.61
N SER A 217 15.99 -2.68 13.93
CA SER A 217 15.77 -3.83 14.84
C SER A 217 14.46 -3.71 15.63
N TYR A 218 13.62 -2.75 15.27
CA TYR A 218 12.36 -2.40 15.92
C TYR A 218 11.36 -1.84 14.89
N PRO A 219 10.07 -1.77 15.23
CA PRO A 219 9.06 -1.08 14.42
C PRO A 219 9.47 0.36 14.12
N THR A 220 9.35 0.74 12.86
CA THR A 220 9.72 2.05 12.34
C THR A 220 8.67 2.52 11.34
N ILE A 221 8.31 3.80 11.43
CA ILE A 221 7.55 4.50 10.41
C ILE A 221 8.39 5.68 9.96
N ARG A 222 8.51 5.84 8.65
CA ARG A 222 9.16 7.00 8.03
C ARG A 222 8.23 7.59 6.98
N ILE A 223 8.17 8.91 6.93
CA ILE A 223 7.62 9.64 5.79
C ILE A 223 8.55 10.79 5.44
N SER A 224 8.86 10.93 4.15
CA SER A 224 9.53 12.10 3.61
C SER A 224 8.60 12.85 2.68
N VAL A 225 8.63 14.17 2.75
CA VAL A 225 7.96 15.09 1.82
C VAL A 225 9.05 15.89 1.12
N TYR A 226 9.02 15.90 -0.20
CA TYR A 226 9.93 16.65 -1.04
C TYR A 226 9.33 17.99 -1.43
N GLY A 227 10.17 18.93 -1.85
CA GLY A 227 9.74 20.28 -2.19
C GLY A 227 8.68 20.37 -3.28
N ASP A 228 8.64 19.40 -4.19
CA ASP A 228 7.62 19.29 -5.24
C ASP A 228 6.32 18.64 -4.74
N LYS A 229 6.19 18.45 -3.41
CA LYS A 229 5.06 17.80 -2.73
C LYS A 229 4.96 16.29 -2.97
N SER A 230 5.92 15.70 -3.67
CA SER A 230 6.02 14.25 -3.73
C SER A 230 6.41 13.67 -2.37
N ILE A 231 6.11 12.38 -2.15
CA ILE A 231 6.37 11.71 -0.87
C ILE A 231 7.09 10.39 -1.03
N SER A 232 7.77 9.97 0.03
CA SER A 232 8.12 8.56 0.24
C SER A 232 7.65 8.14 1.63
N HIS A 233 7.22 6.89 1.76
CA HIS A 233 6.67 6.34 3.00
C HIS A 233 7.21 4.94 3.22
N GLU A 234 7.51 4.61 4.48
CA GLU A 234 7.85 3.27 4.93
C GLU A 234 7.15 3.00 6.26
N ASN A 235 6.55 1.82 6.39
CA ASN A 235 5.87 1.35 7.59
C ASN A 235 6.21 -0.11 7.81
N THR A 236 7.01 -0.40 8.85
CA THR A 236 7.42 -1.77 9.18
C THR A 236 6.54 -2.45 10.22
N LEU A 237 5.56 -1.75 10.83
CA LEU A 237 4.70 -2.31 11.89
C LEU A 237 4.07 -3.66 11.52
N PRO A 238 3.51 -3.84 10.30
CA PRO A 238 2.91 -5.12 9.91
C PRO A 238 3.85 -6.33 10.04
N LEU A 239 5.17 -6.13 9.97
CA LEU A 239 6.12 -7.24 10.14
C LEU A 239 6.35 -7.65 11.60
N PHE A 240 6.06 -6.75 12.55
CA PHE A 240 6.23 -7.00 13.98
C PHE A 240 4.95 -7.45 14.70
N GLN A 241 3.82 -7.48 13.99
CA GLN A 241 2.51 -7.96 14.47
C GLN A 241 2.29 -9.45 14.16
N ASN A 242 3.38 -10.21 13.96
CA ASN A 242 3.34 -11.67 13.74
C ASN A 242 2.74 -12.44 14.91
#